data_AF-A0A2H9U8Q8-F1
#
_entry.id   AF-A0A2H9U8Q8-F1
#
_cell.length_a   1.000
_cell.length_b   1.000
_cell.length_c   1.000
_cell.angle_alpha   90.00
_cell.angle_beta   90.00
_cell.angle_gamma   90.00
#
_symmetry.space_group_name_H-M   'P 1'
#
loop_
_entity.id
_entity.type
_entity.pdbx_description
1 polymer ?
#
loop_
_entity_poly.entity_id
_entity_poly.type
_entity_poly.pdbx_seq_one_letter_code
_entity_poly.pdbx_strand_id
1 'polypeptide(L)' 'MTRYSDEHKSALLKKLLPPINMSVAELARQEGVSKTVLYSWLKQANAT' A
#
# COMPACT_ATOMS: atom_id res chain seq x y z
N MET A 1 8.73 -3.53 -17.02
CA MET A 1 8.56 -3.36 -15.56
C MET A 1 7.10 -3.04 -15.32
N THR A 2 6.36 -3.93 -14.67
CA THR A 2 4.94 -3.77 -14.33
C THR A 2 4.80 -2.61 -13.36
N ARG A 3 4.63 -1.42 -13.93
CA ARG A 3 4.43 -0.17 -13.18
C ARG A 3 3.04 -0.29 -12.57
N TYR A 4 2.96 -0.55 -11.26
CA TYR A 4 1.69 -0.46 -10.55
C TYR A 4 1.09 0.91 -10.86
N SER A 5 -0.09 0.94 -11.49
CA SER A 5 -0.76 2.20 -11.78
C SER A 5 -0.99 2.95 -10.47
N ASP A 6 -0.84 4.28 -10.51
CA ASP A 6 -1.07 5.14 -9.33
C ASP A 6 -2.45 4.91 -8.70
N GLU A 7 -3.45 4.52 -9.49
CA GLU A 7 -4.77 4.08 -9.00
C GLU A 7 -4.68 2.86 -8.09
N HIS A 8 -3.94 1.81 -8.48
CA HIS A 8 -3.75 0.62 -7.65
C HIS A 8 -3.02 0.97 -6.35
N LYS A 9 -1.92 1.73 -6.44
CA LYS A 9 -1.17 2.18 -5.25
C LYS A 9 -2.07 2.97 -4.30
N SER A 10 -2.90 3.85 -4.82
CA SER A 10 -3.82 4.68 -4.02
C SER A 10 -4.94 3.86 -3.39
N ALA A 11 -5.49 2.86 -4.09
CA ALA A 11 -6.49 1.95 -3.55
C ALA A 11 -5.92 1.10 -2.39
N LEU A 12 -4.67 0.66 -2.54
CA LEU A 12 -3.94 -0.08 -1.50
C LEU A 12 -3.63 0.79 -0.28
N LEU A 13 -3.14 2.02 -0.50
CA LEU A 13 -2.91 2.99 0.57
C LEU A 13 -4.20 3.34 1.32
N LYS A 14 -5.33 3.50 0.63
CA LYS A 14 -6.64 3.75 1.28
C LYS A 14 -7.06 2.61 2.22
N LYS A 15 -6.71 1.35 1.92
CA LYS A 15 -6.96 0.21 2.81
C LYS A 15 -6.04 0.21 4.04
N LEU A 16 -4.82 0.69 3.89
CA LEU A 16 -3.81 0.81 4.95
C LEU A 16 -4.04 2.00 5.89
N LEU A 17 -4.67 3.07 5.40
CA LEU A 17 -4.96 4.27 6.16
C LEU A 17 -6.28 4.15 6.96
N PRO A 18 -6.49 5.00 7.98
CA PRO A 18 -7.79 5.11 8.63
C PRO A 18 -8.88 5.45 7.59
N PRO A 19 -10.10 4.89 7.69
CA PRO A 19 -10.68 4.18 8.84
C PRO A 19 -10.50 2.66 8.87
N ILE A 20 -9.89 2.05 7.85
CA ILE A 20 -9.78 0.58 7.75
C ILE A 20 -8.60 0.05 8.59
N ASN A 21 -7.46 0.76 8.62
CA ASN A 21 -6.24 0.35 9.34
C ASN A 21 -5.82 -1.11 9.03
N MET A 22 -5.93 -1.53 7.77
CA MET A 22 -5.50 -2.88 7.37
C MET A 22 -3.99 -3.05 7.53
N SER A 23 -3.55 -4.19 8.05
CA SER A 23 -2.13 -4.47 8.25
C SER A 23 -1.40 -4.69 6.93
N VAL A 24 -0.19 -4.13 6.80
CA VAL A 24 0.71 -4.30 5.64
C VAL A 24 0.91 -5.77 5.28
N ALA A 25 0.99 -6.65 6.28
CA ALA A 25 1.17 -8.08 6.06
C ALA A 25 -0.04 -8.73 5.39
N GLU A 26 -1.26 -8.30 5.73
CA GLU A 26 -2.48 -8.87 5.17
C GLU A 26 -2.69 -8.37 3.73
N LEU A 27 -2.50 -7.07 3.51
CA LEU A 27 -2.61 -6.49 2.18
C LEU A 27 -1.55 -7.07 1.24
N ALA A 28 -0.33 -7.30 1.72
CA ALA A 28 0.74 -7.95 0.97
C ALA A 28 0.36 -9.37 0.52
N ARG A 29 -0.32 -10.13 1.38
CA ARG A 29 -0.78 -11.49 1.07
C ARG A 29 -1.94 -11.49 0.08
N GLN A 30 -2.91 -10.59 0.26
CA GLN A 30 -4.10 -10.53 -0.58
C GLN A 30 -3.79 -10.04 -2.01
N GLU A 31 -2.94 -9.01 -2.13
CA GLU A 31 -2.70 -8.32 -3.39
C GLU A 31 -1.40 -8.78 -4.05
N GLY A 32 -0.63 -9.65 -3.37
CA GLY A 32 0.66 -10.15 -3.86
C GLY A 32 1.76 -9.08 -3.87
N VAL A 33 1.58 -7.98 -3.15
CA VAL A 33 2.55 -6.87 -3.10
C VAL A 33 3.58 -7.13 -2.00
N SER A 34 4.85 -6.90 -2.28
CA SER A 34 5.88 -7.04 -1.26
C SER A 34 5.69 -6.01 -0.13
N LYS A 35 5.79 -6.47 1.13
CA LYS A 35 5.71 -5.62 2.33
C LYS A 35 6.62 -4.40 2.23
N THR A 36 7.82 -4.56 1.68
CA THR A 36 8.80 -3.48 1.48
C THR A 36 8.25 -2.34 0.61
N VAL A 37 7.49 -2.68 -0.43
CA VAL A 37 6.87 -1.70 -1.35
C VAL A 37 5.77 -0.94 -0.62
N LEU A 38 4.91 -1.64 0.13
CA LEU A 38 3.85 -1.04 0.93
C LEU A 38 4.41 -0.07 2.00
N TYR A 39 5.49 -0.46 2.69
CA TYR A 39 6.17 0.44 3.64
C TYR A 39 6.75 1.68 2.95
N SER A 40 7.35 1.51 1.76
CA SER A 40 7.86 2.65 0.98
C SER A 40 6.74 3.61 0.59
N TRP A 41 5.57 3.09 0.20
CA TRP A 41 4.41 3.90 -0.13
C TRP A 41 3.81 4.61 1.08
N LEU A 42 3.69 3.92 2.21
CA LEU A 42 3.28 4.52 3.49
C LEU A 42 4.19 5.68 3.89
N LYS A 43 5.51 5.49 3.75
CA LYS A 43 6.50 6.53 4.03
C LYS A 43 6.33 7.72 3.09
N GLN A 44 6.13 7.49 1.80
CA GLN A 44 5.88 8.55 0.83
C GLN A 44 4.54 9.28 1.10
N ALA A 45 3.50 8.55 1.50
CA ALA A 45 2.19 9.12 1.80
C ALA A 45 2.17 9.94 3.10
N ASN A 46 3.02 9.60 4.08
CA ASN A 46 3.18 10.35 5.33
C ASN A 46 4.28 11.41 5.27
N ALA A 47 5.06 11.49 4.20
CA ALA A 47 6.13 12.49 4.04
C ALA A 47 5.61 13.84 3.52
N THR A 48 4.33 14.16 3.79
CA THR A 48 3.69 15.45 3.45
C THR A 48 3.46 16.25 4.71
#